data_AF-A0A101PTQ2-F1
#
_entry.id   AF-A0A101PTQ2-F1
#
_cell.length_a   1.000
_cell.length_b   1.000
_cell.length_c   1.000
_cell.angle_alpha   90.00
_cell.angle_beta   90.00
_cell.angle_gamma   90.00
#
_symmetry.space_group_name_H-M   'P 1'
#
loop_
_entity.id
_entity.type
_entity.pdbx_description
1 polymer ?
#
loop_
_entity_poly.entity_id
_entity_poly.type
_entity_poly.pdbx_seq_one_letter_code
_entity_poly.pdbx_strand_id
1 'polypeptide(L)'
;MDYIDTKHVAAELRSRLKAAFPGVTFSVRKGTGTAAAWITVNWTDGPSTADVEELTRPMQGAQFNGQEDRYESTDNTVTVTVNGRKVTGKPLVDGINTQRHISDDALKAAAELWSEAHEGAEPPTGGMLAACVIDGHVIQENWAPQQMWQIAHDVVLPQRWAAAKKQAAQAARPASASGQDEEATEGLTLRHTDEDGTTVTGTRLGDGAADVLKEHGFRWHRKNQYWYAPGSRNKDAGSEFMAAVAADLAAADLKVTTVRPEPAPAA
;
A
#
# COMPACT_ATOMS: atom_id res chain seq x y z
N MET A 1 -20.03 27.81 9.55
CA MET A 1 -19.41 26.66 8.84
C MET A 1 -18.38 27.24 7.91
N ASP A 2 -17.11 26.87 8.04
CA ASP A 2 -16.07 27.39 7.16
C ASP A 2 -16.14 26.68 5.81
N TYR A 3 -16.02 27.45 4.74
CA TYR A 3 -15.98 26.96 3.36
C TYR A 3 -14.54 26.99 2.84
N ILE A 4 -14.16 25.96 2.10
CA ILE A 4 -12.82 25.81 1.55
C ILE A 4 -12.88 26.07 0.04
N ASP A 5 -12.15 27.10 -0.40
CA ASP A 5 -12.03 27.45 -1.82
C ASP A 5 -11.43 26.31 -2.65
N THR A 6 -11.95 26.13 -3.87
CA THR A 6 -11.52 25.11 -4.85
C THR A 6 -10.01 25.08 -5.05
N LYS A 7 -9.32 26.23 -5.00
CA LYS A 7 -7.86 26.30 -5.11
C LYS A 7 -7.15 25.50 -4.01
N HIS A 8 -7.62 25.61 -2.77
CA HIS A 8 -7.03 24.91 -1.63
C HIS A 8 -7.38 23.42 -1.67
N VAL A 9 -8.61 23.09 -2.07
CA VAL A 9 -9.03 21.70 -2.28
C VAL A 9 -8.19 21.03 -3.38
N ALA A 10 -7.96 21.71 -4.51
CA ALA A 10 -7.13 21.19 -5.60
C ALA A 10 -5.66 20.99 -5.19
N ALA A 11 -5.11 21.88 -4.34
CA ALA A 11 -3.76 21.74 -3.82
C ALA A 11 -3.64 20.53 -2.88
N GLU A 12 -4.61 20.35 -1.98
CA GLU A 12 -4.70 19.19 -1.10
C GLU A 12 -4.89 17.89 -1.89
N LEU A 13 -5.76 17.91 -2.91
CA LEU A 13 -6.03 16.74 -3.76
C LEU A 13 -4.75 16.27 -4.45
N ARG A 14 -3.96 17.19 -4.99
CA ARG A 14 -2.66 16.87 -5.60
C ARG A 14 -1.71 16.19 -4.59
N SER A 15 -1.71 16.65 -3.35
CA SER A 15 -0.91 16.05 -2.27
C SER A 15 -1.36 14.63 -1.95
N ARG A 16 -2.68 14.42 -1.79
CA ARG A 16 -3.27 13.11 -1.51
C ARG A 16 -3.03 12.12 -2.63
N LEU A 17 -3.22 12.52 -3.90
CA LEU A 17 -2.95 11.67 -5.06
C LEU A 17 -1.48 11.23 -5.11
N LYS A 18 -0.55 12.16 -4.89
CA LYS A 18 0.89 11.84 -4.87
C LYS A 18 1.26 10.88 -3.73
N ALA A 19 0.61 11.01 -2.56
CA ALA A 19 0.85 10.14 -1.42
C ALA A 19 0.22 8.75 -1.62
N ALA A 20 -1.00 8.68 -2.15
CA ALA A 20 -1.73 7.43 -2.36
C ALA A 20 -1.16 6.61 -3.53
N PHE A 21 -0.69 7.28 -4.58
CA PHE A 21 -0.25 6.66 -5.83
C PHE A 21 1.17 7.11 -6.19
N PRO A 22 2.19 6.67 -5.41
CA PRO A 22 3.57 7.02 -5.70
C PRO A 22 3.99 6.49 -7.07
N GLY A 23 4.74 7.29 -7.83
CA GLY A 23 5.20 6.94 -9.17
C GLY A 23 4.25 7.32 -10.32
N VAL A 24 3.02 7.75 -10.03
CA VAL A 24 2.07 8.23 -11.05
C VAL A 24 2.04 9.75 -11.10
N THR A 25 2.10 10.31 -12.31
CA THR A 25 2.03 11.76 -12.51
C THR A 25 0.59 12.19 -12.77
N PHE A 26 0.02 12.98 -11.86
CA PHE A 26 -1.32 13.54 -11.99
C PHE A 26 -1.29 15.01 -12.40
N SER A 27 -2.12 15.37 -13.38
CA SER A 27 -2.48 16.74 -13.73
C SER A 27 -3.78 17.12 -13.04
N VAL A 28 -3.70 18.01 -12.04
CA VAL A 28 -4.87 18.53 -11.30
C VAL A 28 -5.06 19.99 -11.65
N ARG A 29 -6.18 20.32 -12.32
CA ARG A 29 -6.54 21.66 -12.78
C ARG A 29 -7.91 22.04 -12.24
N LYS A 30 -8.04 23.25 -11.70
CA LYS A 30 -9.36 23.83 -11.38
C LYS A 30 -9.90 24.59 -12.59
N GLY A 31 -11.22 24.66 -12.72
CA GLY A 31 -11.87 25.52 -13.69
C GLY A 31 -11.77 27.02 -13.32
N THR A 32 -12.29 27.84 -14.22
CA THR A 32 -12.37 29.31 -14.10
C THR A 32 -13.76 29.79 -14.50
N GLY A 33 -14.12 31.03 -14.16
CA GLY A 33 -15.44 31.58 -14.46
C GLY A 33 -16.57 30.73 -13.87
N THR A 34 -17.53 30.35 -14.70
CA THR A 34 -18.67 29.49 -14.32
C THR A 34 -18.26 28.08 -13.89
N ALA A 35 -17.05 27.62 -14.25
CA ALA A 35 -16.52 26.32 -13.85
C ALA A 35 -15.57 26.39 -12.64
N ALA A 36 -15.53 27.52 -11.91
CA ALA A 36 -14.58 27.71 -10.81
C ALA A 36 -14.73 26.70 -9.64
N ALA A 37 -15.90 26.07 -9.52
CA ALA A 37 -16.21 25.01 -8.54
C ALA A 37 -15.83 23.60 -9.03
N TRP A 38 -15.25 23.45 -10.23
CA TRP A 38 -14.92 22.15 -10.81
C TRP A 38 -13.41 21.90 -10.82
N ILE A 39 -13.01 20.64 -10.67
CA ILE A 39 -11.63 20.19 -10.80
C ILE A 39 -11.57 19.06 -11.84
N THR A 40 -10.55 19.06 -12.67
CA THR A 40 -10.22 17.94 -13.57
C THR A 40 -8.89 17.32 -13.15
N VAL A 41 -8.89 15.99 -13.04
CA VAL A 41 -7.74 15.15 -12.73
C VAL A 41 -7.46 14.26 -13.93
N ASN A 42 -6.28 14.40 -14.52
CA ASN A 42 -5.83 13.55 -15.63
C ASN A 42 -4.56 12.80 -15.24
N TRP A 43 -4.44 11.55 -15.68
CA TRP A 43 -3.21 10.76 -15.58
C TRP A 43 -3.14 9.75 -16.72
N THR A 44 -1.97 9.15 -16.91
CA THR A 44 -1.75 8.09 -17.90
C THR A 44 -1.49 6.78 -17.16
N ASP A 45 -2.10 5.70 -17.62
CA ASP A 45 -1.97 4.34 -17.06
C ASP A 45 -2.27 4.30 -15.55
N GLY A 46 -1.42 3.68 -14.74
CA GLY A 46 -1.49 3.75 -13.27
C GLY A 46 -2.77 3.17 -12.66
N PRO A 47 -3.29 3.73 -11.54
CA PRO A 47 -4.49 3.24 -10.88
C PRO A 47 -5.74 3.34 -11.77
N SER A 48 -6.76 2.56 -11.43
CA SER A 48 -8.05 2.63 -12.11
C SER A 48 -8.75 3.95 -11.81
N THR A 49 -9.67 4.35 -12.68
CA THR A 49 -10.54 5.52 -12.45
C THR A 49 -11.29 5.39 -11.14
N ALA A 50 -11.80 4.19 -10.83
CA ALA A 50 -12.50 3.90 -9.59
C ALA A 50 -11.63 4.14 -8.34
N ASP A 51 -10.37 3.68 -8.35
CA ASP A 51 -9.43 3.90 -7.24
C ASP A 51 -9.18 5.40 -7.00
N VAL A 52 -9.08 6.18 -8.08
CA VAL A 52 -8.87 7.64 -8.00
C VAL A 52 -10.14 8.34 -7.54
N GLU A 53 -11.31 7.90 -8.00
CA GLU A 53 -12.62 8.44 -7.59
C GLU A 53 -12.92 8.19 -6.12
N GLU A 54 -12.53 7.04 -5.57
CA GLU A 54 -12.67 6.77 -4.14
C GLU A 54 -11.92 7.83 -3.30
N LEU A 55 -10.74 8.25 -3.76
CA LEU A 55 -9.95 9.28 -3.09
C LEU A 55 -10.52 10.70 -3.28
N THR A 56 -11.12 11.00 -4.43
CA THR A 56 -11.63 12.35 -4.76
C THR A 56 -13.04 12.60 -4.21
N ARG A 57 -13.88 11.58 -4.10
CA ARG A 57 -15.30 11.69 -3.69
C ARG A 57 -15.49 12.43 -2.36
N PRO A 58 -14.70 12.20 -1.29
CA PRO A 58 -14.84 12.95 -0.03
C PRO A 58 -14.45 14.44 -0.13
N MET A 59 -13.89 14.88 -1.27
CA MET A 59 -13.48 16.27 -1.50
C MET A 59 -14.52 17.07 -2.30
N GLN A 60 -15.61 16.43 -2.73
CA GLN A 60 -16.72 17.07 -3.45
C GLN A 60 -17.76 17.59 -2.45
N GLY A 61 -18.10 18.87 -2.56
CA GLY A 61 -19.08 19.60 -1.75
C GLY A 61 -20.51 19.55 -2.28
N ALA A 62 -20.68 19.05 -3.51
CA ALA A 62 -21.98 18.76 -4.09
C ALA A 62 -21.98 17.38 -4.77
N GLN A 63 -23.17 16.85 -5.00
CA GLN A 63 -23.41 15.66 -5.82
C GLN A 63 -24.70 15.82 -6.61
N PHE A 64 -24.76 15.25 -7.81
CA PHE A 64 -25.95 15.31 -8.64
C PHE A 64 -27.00 14.28 -8.18
N ASN A 65 -28.21 14.74 -7.88
CA ASN A 65 -29.39 13.92 -7.60
C ASN A 65 -30.25 13.82 -8.86
N GLY A 66 -30.19 12.66 -9.52
CA GLY A 66 -30.94 12.42 -10.76
C GLY A 66 -32.46 12.29 -10.60
N GLN A 67 -32.97 12.09 -9.38
CA GLN A 67 -34.42 12.03 -9.14
C GLN A 67 -35.04 13.43 -9.14
N GLU A 68 -34.31 14.42 -8.64
CA GLU A 68 -34.77 15.81 -8.53
C GLU A 68 -34.12 16.75 -9.55
N ASP A 69 -33.30 16.19 -10.46
CA ASP A 69 -32.56 16.91 -11.51
C ASP A 69 -31.80 18.14 -10.98
N ARG A 70 -31.12 17.98 -9.84
CA ARG A 70 -30.40 19.08 -9.18
C ARG A 70 -29.14 18.62 -8.46
N TYR A 71 -28.25 19.57 -8.19
CA TYR A 71 -27.12 19.35 -7.30
C TYR A 71 -27.54 19.56 -5.84
N GLU A 72 -27.07 18.66 -4.98
CA GLU A 72 -27.28 18.72 -3.53
C GLU A 72 -25.94 18.84 -2.83
N SER A 73 -25.89 19.69 -1.82
CA SER A 73 -24.67 19.84 -1.01
C SER A 73 -24.43 18.57 -0.22
N THR A 74 -23.17 18.14 -0.16
CA THR A 74 -22.74 17.04 0.69
C THR A 74 -22.42 17.55 2.11
N ASP A 75 -22.34 16.63 3.06
CA ASP A 75 -21.79 16.89 4.39
C ASP A 75 -20.29 16.63 4.49
N ASN A 76 -19.63 16.54 3.33
CA ASN A 76 -18.20 16.33 3.27
C ASN A 76 -17.45 17.51 3.89
N THR A 77 -16.37 17.18 4.61
CA THR A 77 -15.42 18.16 5.10
C THR A 77 -14.03 17.79 4.65
N VAL A 78 -13.24 18.80 4.29
CA VAL A 78 -11.85 18.63 3.89
C VAL A 78 -10.96 19.47 4.79
N THR A 79 -9.88 18.86 5.28
CA THR A 79 -8.77 19.59 5.90
C THR A 79 -7.75 19.93 4.83
N VAL A 80 -7.46 21.22 4.68
CA VAL A 80 -6.48 21.77 3.74
C VAL A 80 -5.44 22.62 4.47
N THR A 81 -4.32 22.87 3.80
CA THR A 81 -3.32 23.84 4.29
C THR A 81 -3.52 25.19 3.61
N VAL A 82 -3.83 26.22 4.39
CA VAL A 82 -3.97 27.62 3.95
C VAL A 82 -2.93 28.45 4.70
N ASN A 83 -2.01 29.08 3.96
CA ASN A 83 -0.94 29.91 4.55
C ASN A 83 -0.18 29.22 5.71
N GLY A 84 0.11 27.92 5.55
CA GLY A 84 0.82 27.11 6.56
C GLY A 84 -0.03 26.61 7.74
N ARG A 85 -1.34 26.92 7.79
CA ARG A 85 -2.25 26.45 8.84
C ARG A 85 -3.22 25.42 8.29
N LYS A 86 -3.53 24.40 9.08
CA LYS A 86 -4.59 23.43 8.77
C LYS A 86 -5.95 24.04 9.06
N VAL A 87 -6.82 24.05 8.05
CA VAL A 87 -8.21 24.54 8.14
C VAL A 87 -9.12 23.42 7.67
N THR A 88 -10.21 23.18 8.39
CA THR A 88 -11.21 22.16 8.06
C THR A 88 -12.55 22.84 7.78
N GLY A 89 -13.18 22.48 6.67
CA GLY A 89 -14.45 23.07 6.28
C GLY A 89 -15.13 22.31 5.13
N LYS A 90 -16.30 22.79 4.72
CA LYS A 90 -17.01 22.23 3.55
C LYS A 90 -16.30 22.66 2.25
N PRO A 91 -15.93 21.74 1.36
CA PRO A 91 -15.35 22.11 0.06
C PRO A 91 -16.38 22.83 -0.81
N LEU A 92 -15.97 23.89 -1.51
CA LEU A 92 -16.77 24.57 -2.54
C LEU A 92 -16.67 23.89 -3.92
N VAL A 93 -16.30 22.60 -3.94
CA VAL A 93 -16.07 21.85 -5.17
C VAL A 93 -17.34 21.12 -5.56
N ASP A 94 -18.00 21.54 -6.63
CA ASP A 94 -19.25 20.92 -7.09
C ASP A 94 -19.01 19.55 -7.73
N GLY A 95 -17.83 19.36 -8.31
CA GLY A 95 -17.49 18.11 -8.99
C GLY A 95 -15.99 17.96 -9.28
N ILE A 96 -15.54 16.70 -9.30
CA ILE A 96 -14.18 16.34 -9.72
C ILE A 96 -14.28 15.34 -10.88
N ASN A 97 -13.88 15.78 -12.07
CA ASN A 97 -13.81 14.93 -13.25
C ASN A 97 -12.48 14.19 -13.27
N THR A 98 -12.52 12.87 -13.39
CA THR A 98 -11.33 12.03 -13.46
C THR A 98 -11.22 11.41 -14.85
N GLN A 99 -10.02 11.46 -15.45
CA GLN A 99 -9.76 10.92 -16.78
C GLN A 99 -8.42 10.20 -16.81
N ARG A 100 -8.48 8.94 -17.21
CA ARG A 100 -7.32 8.09 -17.39
C ARG A 100 -7.05 7.92 -18.88
N HIS A 101 -5.87 8.32 -19.32
CA HIS A 101 -5.36 8.02 -20.64
C HIS A 101 -4.65 6.67 -20.64
N ILE A 102 -4.84 5.89 -21.70
CA ILE A 102 -4.10 4.66 -21.92
C ILE A 102 -2.92 4.99 -22.83
N SER A 103 -1.71 4.58 -22.44
CA SER A 103 -0.52 4.78 -23.26
C SER A 103 -0.50 3.87 -24.48
N ASP A 104 0.22 4.29 -25.53
CA ASP A 104 0.46 3.47 -26.73
C ASP A 104 1.15 2.14 -26.38
N ASP A 105 1.99 2.13 -25.36
CA ASP A 105 2.65 0.91 -24.87
C ASP A 105 1.66 -0.07 -24.24
N ALA A 106 0.68 0.42 -23.48
CA ALA A 106 -0.39 -0.43 -22.94
C ALA A 106 -1.32 -0.95 -24.06
N LEU A 107 -1.60 -0.14 -25.08
CA LEU A 107 -2.35 -0.59 -26.26
C LEU A 107 -1.57 -1.63 -27.07
N LYS A 108 -0.25 -1.48 -27.19
CA LYS A 108 0.60 -2.47 -27.85
C LYS A 108 0.62 -3.81 -27.10
N ALA A 109 0.77 -3.77 -25.78
CA ALA A 109 0.69 -4.99 -24.97
C ALA A 109 -0.70 -5.65 -25.06
N ALA A 110 -1.77 -4.85 -25.19
CA ALA A 110 -3.11 -5.37 -25.41
C ALA A 110 -3.25 -6.05 -26.78
N ALA A 111 -2.65 -5.48 -27.83
CA ALA A 111 -2.59 -6.09 -29.16
C ALA A 111 -1.82 -7.42 -29.15
N GLU A 112 -0.72 -7.50 -28.39
CA GLU A 112 0.06 -8.73 -28.20
C GLU A 112 -0.80 -9.82 -27.52
N LEU A 113 -1.48 -9.50 -26.40
CA LEU A 113 -2.39 -10.45 -25.74
C LEU A 113 -3.56 -10.89 -26.62
N TRP A 114 -4.12 -9.96 -27.39
CA TRP A 114 -5.17 -10.31 -28.36
C TRP A 114 -4.62 -11.27 -29.41
N SER A 115 -3.44 -11.01 -29.95
CA SER A 115 -2.79 -11.84 -30.96
C SER A 115 -2.54 -13.26 -30.45
N GLU A 116 -2.02 -13.39 -29.22
CA GLU A 116 -1.79 -14.69 -28.56
C GLU A 116 -3.08 -15.50 -28.42
N ALA A 117 -4.20 -14.86 -28.06
CA ALA A 117 -5.50 -15.51 -27.96
C ALA A 117 -6.10 -15.91 -29.32
N HIS A 118 -5.57 -15.38 -30.42
CA HIS A 118 -6.02 -15.64 -31.79
C HIS A 118 -4.93 -16.28 -32.64
N GLU A 119 -4.15 -17.19 -32.04
CA GLU A 119 -3.15 -18.01 -32.73
C GLU A 119 -2.07 -17.19 -33.48
N GLY A 120 -1.74 -16.01 -32.95
CA GLY A 120 -0.73 -15.11 -33.52
C GLY A 120 -1.24 -14.21 -34.65
N ALA A 121 -2.56 -14.11 -34.84
CA ALA A 121 -3.15 -13.18 -35.81
C ALA A 121 -2.87 -11.72 -35.42
N GLU A 122 -2.64 -10.85 -36.41
CA GLU A 122 -2.52 -9.42 -36.16
C GLU A 122 -3.93 -8.81 -35.92
N PRO A 123 -4.12 -7.99 -34.88
CA PRO A 123 -5.42 -7.37 -34.63
C PRO A 123 -5.80 -6.45 -35.80
N PRO A 124 -7.02 -6.58 -36.34
CA PRO A 124 -7.43 -5.74 -37.46
C PRO A 124 -7.55 -4.29 -37.02
N THR A 125 -7.31 -3.37 -37.95
CA THR A 125 -7.41 -1.92 -37.70
C THR A 125 -8.85 -1.41 -37.68
N GLY A 126 -9.81 -2.25 -38.05
CA GLY A 126 -11.23 -1.92 -38.07
C GLY A 126 -12.11 -3.16 -38.19
N GLY A 127 -13.43 -2.93 -38.16
CA GLY A 127 -14.43 -4.00 -38.11
C GLY A 127 -14.82 -4.39 -36.68
N MET A 128 -15.94 -5.11 -36.58
CA MET A 128 -16.45 -5.64 -35.33
C MET A 128 -15.72 -6.93 -34.98
N LEU A 129 -15.23 -7.03 -33.75
CA LEU A 129 -14.63 -8.23 -33.21
C LEU A 129 -15.59 -8.86 -32.22
N ALA A 130 -15.77 -10.18 -32.33
CA ALA A 130 -16.56 -10.95 -31.39
C ALA A 130 -15.96 -10.87 -29.98
N ALA A 131 -16.79 -11.14 -28.97
CA ALA A 131 -16.33 -11.28 -27.60
C ALA A 131 -15.30 -12.42 -27.49
N CYS A 132 -14.27 -12.21 -26.66
CA CYS A 132 -13.22 -13.19 -26.42
C CYS A 132 -12.82 -13.22 -24.93
N VAL A 133 -12.03 -14.20 -24.53
CA VAL A 133 -11.51 -14.31 -23.16
C VAL A 133 -10.01 -14.13 -23.18
N ILE A 134 -9.50 -13.13 -22.46
CA ILE A 134 -8.07 -12.82 -22.32
C ILE A 134 -7.73 -12.89 -20.83
N ASP A 135 -6.80 -13.76 -20.44
CA ASP A 135 -6.40 -13.96 -19.03
C ASP A 135 -7.58 -14.10 -18.05
N GLY A 136 -8.61 -14.85 -18.45
CA GLY A 136 -9.82 -15.05 -17.65
C GLY A 136 -10.81 -13.87 -17.61
N HIS A 137 -10.54 -12.78 -18.32
CA HIS A 137 -11.44 -11.63 -18.46
C HIS A 137 -12.25 -11.75 -19.75
N VAL A 138 -13.58 -11.57 -19.64
CA VAL A 138 -14.46 -11.55 -20.80
C VAL A 138 -14.42 -10.17 -21.44
N ILE A 139 -13.77 -10.08 -22.59
CA ILE A 139 -13.70 -8.88 -23.41
C ILE A 139 -14.93 -8.87 -24.32
N GLN A 140 -15.74 -7.83 -24.22
CA GLN A 140 -17.00 -7.76 -24.94
C GLN A 140 -16.78 -7.54 -26.45
N GLU A 141 -17.79 -7.91 -27.23
CA GLU A 141 -17.86 -7.57 -28.65
C GLU A 141 -17.71 -6.06 -28.83
N ASN A 142 -16.80 -5.64 -29.70
CA ASN A 142 -16.59 -4.23 -29.97
C ASN A 142 -15.81 -4.03 -31.28
N TRP A 143 -15.77 -2.78 -31.73
CA TRP A 143 -14.89 -2.37 -32.82
C TRP A 143 -13.42 -2.61 -32.45
N ALA A 144 -12.62 -3.07 -33.40
CA ALA A 144 -11.27 -3.56 -33.12
C ALA A 144 -10.38 -2.60 -32.28
N PRO A 145 -10.28 -1.28 -32.57
CA PRO A 145 -9.51 -0.37 -31.72
C PRO A 145 -10.06 -0.26 -30.29
N GLN A 146 -11.38 -0.29 -30.14
CA GLN A 146 -12.04 -0.22 -28.84
C GLN A 146 -11.92 -1.54 -28.08
N GLN A 147 -11.81 -2.68 -28.78
CA GLN A 147 -11.51 -3.96 -28.15
C GLN A 147 -10.08 -3.99 -27.61
N MET A 148 -9.10 -3.45 -28.34
CA MET A 148 -7.73 -3.27 -27.82
C MET A 148 -7.72 -2.34 -26.59
N TRP A 149 -8.49 -1.25 -26.63
CA TRP A 149 -8.65 -0.37 -25.47
C TRP A 149 -9.23 -1.10 -24.25
N GLN A 150 -10.25 -1.95 -24.44
CA GLN A 150 -10.82 -2.77 -23.35
C GLN A 150 -9.78 -3.72 -22.77
N ILE A 151 -9.02 -4.43 -23.60
CA ILE A 151 -7.96 -5.33 -23.13
C ILE A 151 -6.89 -4.55 -22.35
N ALA A 152 -6.49 -3.38 -22.85
CA ALA A 152 -5.55 -2.52 -22.13
C ALA A 152 -6.12 -2.08 -20.78
N HIS A 153 -7.38 -1.65 -20.76
CA HIS A 153 -8.08 -1.13 -19.59
C HIS A 153 -8.33 -2.19 -18.52
N ASP A 154 -8.84 -3.35 -18.90
CA ASP A 154 -9.37 -4.39 -18.01
C ASP A 154 -8.33 -5.44 -17.63
N VAL A 155 -7.32 -5.66 -18.47
CA VAL A 155 -6.32 -6.73 -18.26
C VAL A 155 -4.93 -6.15 -18.04
N VAL A 156 -4.36 -5.50 -19.06
CA VAL A 156 -2.95 -5.09 -19.06
C VAL A 156 -2.66 -4.14 -17.92
N LEU A 157 -3.44 -3.07 -17.79
CA LEU A 157 -3.14 -2.02 -16.83
C LEU A 157 -3.37 -2.45 -15.37
N PRO A 158 -4.46 -3.16 -15.01
CA PRO A 158 -4.63 -3.70 -13.66
C PRO A 158 -3.50 -4.64 -13.25
N GLN A 159 -3.04 -5.51 -14.15
CA GLN A 159 -1.90 -6.40 -13.90
C GLN A 159 -0.60 -5.62 -13.66
N ARG A 160 -0.28 -4.65 -14.54
CA ARG A 160 0.89 -3.77 -14.39
C ARG A 160 0.85 -3.00 -13.08
N TRP A 161 -0.32 -2.46 -12.72
CA TRP A 161 -0.49 -1.71 -11.47
C TRP A 161 -0.35 -2.61 -10.24
N ALA A 162 -0.90 -3.83 -10.27
CA ALA A 162 -0.70 -4.81 -9.20
C ALA A 162 0.78 -5.18 -9.02
N ALA A 163 1.50 -5.39 -10.13
CA ALA A 163 2.94 -5.65 -10.10
C ALA A 163 3.73 -4.47 -9.53
N ALA A 164 3.42 -3.24 -9.95
CA ALA A 164 4.05 -2.03 -9.43
C ALA A 164 3.83 -1.87 -7.92
N LYS A 165 2.61 -2.10 -7.42
CA LYS A 165 2.31 -2.10 -5.98
C LYS A 165 3.10 -3.15 -5.22
N LYS A 166 3.22 -4.37 -5.76
CA LYS A 166 4.01 -5.45 -5.15
C LYS A 166 5.49 -5.08 -5.06
N GLN A 167 6.06 -4.51 -6.13
CA GLN A 167 7.44 -4.02 -6.15
C GLN A 167 7.66 -2.90 -5.14
N ALA A 168 6.75 -1.91 -5.07
CA ALA A 168 6.82 -0.83 -4.10
C ALA A 168 6.73 -1.35 -2.65
N ALA A 169 5.86 -2.32 -2.37
CA ALA A 169 5.76 -2.95 -1.06
C ALA A 169 7.05 -3.73 -0.68
N GLN A 170 7.69 -4.38 -1.65
CA GLN A 170 8.95 -5.08 -1.45
C GLN A 170 10.12 -4.10 -1.20
N ALA A 171 10.15 -2.98 -1.91
CA ALA A 171 11.16 -1.93 -1.73
C ALA A 171 10.98 -1.14 -0.42
N ALA A 172 9.74 -0.99 0.06
CA ALA A 172 9.42 -0.34 1.33
C ALA A 172 9.66 -1.26 2.56
N ARG A 173 9.92 -2.54 2.34
CA ARG A 173 10.28 -3.49 3.39
C ARG A 173 11.66 -3.08 3.93
N PRO A 174 11.83 -2.83 5.24
CA PRO A 174 13.08 -2.31 5.77
C PRO A 174 14.23 -3.26 5.43
N ALA A 175 15.36 -2.68 5.00
CA ALA A 175 16.61 -3.36 4.64
C ALA A 175 17.28 -4.13 5.80
N SER A 176 16.58 -4.37 6.91
CA SER A 176 16.96 -5.32 7.96
C SER A 176 16.50 -6.75 7.64
N ALA A 177 15.99 -7.02 6.44
CA ALA A 177 15.51 -8.35 6.03
C ALA A 177 16.00 -8.76 4.63
N SER A 178 17.08 -8.17 4.13
CA SER A 178 17.68 -8.58 2.86
C SER A 178 19.19 -8.38 2.87
N GLY A 179 19.91 -9.42 3.30
CA GLY A 179 21.36 -9.52 3.19
C GLY A 179 21.97 -10.26 4.38
N GLN A 180 22.21 -11.57 4.18
CA GLN A 180 22.96 -12.48 5.05
C GLN A 180 22.21 -12.97 6.29
N ASP A 181 21.42 -14.02 6.08
CA ASP A 181 21.39 -15.24 6.90
C ASP A 181 20.40 -16.22 6.23
N GLU A 182 20.74 -16.61 4.99
CA GLU A 182 20.17 -17.78 4.31
C GLU A 182 20.94 -19.07 4.69
N GLU A 183 21.64 -19.03 5.83
CA GLU A 183 22.05 -20.23 6.55
C GLU A 183 21.13 -20.38 7.75
N ALA A 184 20.33 -21.44 7.70
CA ALA A 184 19.33 -21.78 8.68
C ALA A 184 19.89 -21.77 10.11
N THR A 185 19.51 -20.77 10.90
CA THR A 185 19.15 -21.00 12.29
C THR A 185 17.63 -21.04 12.38
N GLU A 186 17.04 -22.16 11.94
CA GLU A 186 15.72 -22.57 12.42
C GLU A 186 15.79 -22.61 13.95
N GLY A 187 15.31 -21.55 14.61
CA GLY A 187 15.29 -21.47 16.06
C GLY A 187 15.06 -20.05 16.57
N LEU A 188 14.67 -19.97 17.84
CA LEU A 188 14.54 -18.73 18.58
C LEU A 188 15.92 -18.29 19.04
N THR A 189 16.23 -17.01 18.91
CA THR A 189 17.49 -16.46 19.42
C THR A 189 17.24 -15.75 20.74
N LEU A 190 17.80 -16.29 21.82
CA LEU A 190 17.78 -15.70 23.15
C LEU A 190 19.10 -14.94 23.36
N ARG A 191 19.04 -13.61 23.42
CA ARG A 191 20.20 -12.72 23.53
C ARG A 191 20.14 -11.92 24.81
N HIS A 192 21.28 -11.71 25.47
CA HIS A 192 21.40 -10.77 26.58
C HIS A 192 22.52 -9.76 26.32
N THR A 193 22.24 -8.48 26.51
CA THR A 193 23.25 -7.40 26.52
C THR A 193 23.04 -6.54 27.75
N ASP A 194 24.09 -5.87 28.23
CA ASP A 194 23.96 -4.97 29.39
C ASP A 194 23.00 -3.80 29.12
N GLU A 195 23.01 -3.30 27.88
CA GLU A 195 22.18 -2.18 27.41
C GLU A 195 20.70 -2.58 27.22
N ASP A 196 20.43 -3.70 26.56
CA ASP A 196 19.07 -4.09 26.18
C ASP A 196 18.42 -5.04 27.19
N GLY A 197 19.22 -5.75 27.98
CA GLY A 197 18.80 -6.85 28.85
C GLY A 197 18.58 -8.14 28.06
N THR A 198 17.79 -9.06 28.61
CA THR A 198 17.45 -10.33 27.93
C THR A 198 16.31 -10.11 26.93
N THR A 199 16.56 -10.47 25.68
CA THR A 199 15.64 -10.34 24.53
C THR A 199 15.52 -11.65 23.77
N VAL A 200 14.33 -11.90 23.20
CA VAL A 200 14.07 -13.07 22.32
C VAL A 200 13.55 -12.61 20.98
N THR A 201 14.15 -13.13 19.92
CA THR A 201 13.74 -12.91 18.53
C THR A 201 13.53 -14.26 17.83
N GLY A 202 12.80 -14.25 16.70
CA GLY A 202 12.54 -15.46 15.90
C GLY A 202 11.26 -16.23 16.26
N THR A 203 10.48 -15.78 17.24
CA THR A 203 9.18 -16.40 17.58
C THR A 203 8.14 -16.18 16.47
N ARG A 204 7.34 -17.20 16.15
CA ARG A 204 6.22 -17.18 15.19
C ARG A 204 4.88 -17.22 15.91
N LEU A 205 3.83 -16.73 15.26
CA LEU A 205 2.48 -16.84 15.83
C LEU A 205 2.07 -18.32 15.90
N GLY A 206 1.76 -18.81 17.09
CA GLY A 206 1.32 -20.20 17.31
C GLY A 206 2.44 -21.22 17.53
N ASP A 207 3.68 -20.77 17.73
CA ASP A 207 4.82 -21.64 18.06
C ASP A 207 4.89 -22.07 19.54
N GLY A 208 3.97 -21.62 20.40
CA GLY A 208 3.98 -21.94 21.84
C GLY A 208 4.99 -21.14 22.66
N ALA A 209 5.91 -20.41 22.04
CA ALA A 209 6.93 -19.62 22.73
C ALA A 209 6.32 -18.49 23.56
N ALA A 210 5.21 -17.94 23.10
CA ALA A 210 4.54 -16.82 23.76
C ALA A 210 4.06 -17.15 25.19
N ASP A 211 3.69 -18.39 25.46
CA ASP A 211 3.18 -18.79 26.78
C ASP A 211 4.34 -18.99 27.76
N VAL A 212 5.39 -19.70 27.33
CA VAL A 212 6.64 -19.86 28.09
C VAL A 212 7.26 -18.49 28.42
N LEU A 213 7.37 -17.59 27.44
CA LEU A 213 7.97 -16.28 27.65
C LEU A 213 7.15 -15.39 28.60
N LYS A 214 5.81 -15.47 28.55
CA LYS A 214 4.96 -14.72 29.50
C LYS A 214 5.09 -15.24 30.92
N GLU A 215 5.25 -16.55 31.12
CA GLU A 215 5.47 -17.16 32.43
C GLU A 215 6.77 -16.64 33.06
N HIS A 216 7.83 -16.52 32.26
CA HIS A 216 9.11 -15.90 32.65
C HIS A 216 9.06 -14.36 32.72
N GLY A 217 7.88 -13.75 32.57
CA GLY A 217 7.67 -12.31 32.73
C GLY A 217 8.10 -11.45 31.53
N PHE A 218 8.38 -12.04 30.38
CA PHE A 218 8.70 -11.27 29.17
C PHE A 218 7.49 -10.44 28.70
N ARG A 219 7.81 -9.34 28.02
CA ARG A 219 6.86 -8.42 27.41
C ARG A 219 7.11 -8.31 25.92
N TRP A 220 6.02 -8.27 25.15
CA TRP A 220 6.08 -8.14 23.71
C TRP A 220 6.27 -6.67 23.29
N HIS A 221 7.33 -6.40 22.53
CA HIS A 221 7.59 -5.09 21.95
C HIS A 221 6.99 -4.97 20.54
N ARG A 222 5.76 -4.50 20.47
CA ARG A 222 4.91 -4.45 19.25
C ARG A 222 5.56 -3.81 18.03
N LYS A 223 6.33 -2.73 18.22
CA LYS A 223 6.91 -1.94 17.13
C LYS A 223 8.14 -2.60 16.49
N ASN A 224 8.91 -3.33 17.28
CA ASN A 224 10.18 -3.94 16.86
C ASN A 224 10.12 -5.48 16.86
N GLN A 225 8.94 -6.04 17.17
CA GLN A 225 8.58 -7.46 17.09
C GLN A 225 9.57 -8.40 17.81
N TYR A 226 9.90 -8.08 19.06
CA TYR A 226 10.71 -8.93 19.93
C TYR A 226 10.12 -9.04 21.34
N TRP A 227 10.52 -10.06 22.09
CA TRP A 227 10.24 -10.18 23.52
C TRP A 227 11.40 -9.63 24.35
N TYR A 228 11.11 -8.92 25.44
CA TYR A 228 12.12 -8.47 26.39
C TYR A 228 11.73 -8.78 27.83
N ALA A 229 12.72 -9.10 28.66
CA ALA A 229 12.54 -9.30 30.09
C ALA A 229 12.72 -7.95 30.83
N PRO A 230 11.66 -7.38 31.43
CA PRO A 230 11.77 -6.11 32.16
C PRO A 230 12.71 -6.26 33.37
N GLY A 231 13.56 -5.25 33.64
CA GLY A 231 14.46 -5.24 34.80
C GLY A 231 15.65 -6.21 34.72
N SER A 232 15.96 -6.71 33.52
CA SER A 232 17.11 -7.58 33.24
C SER A 232 18.39 -6.82 32.85
N ARG A 233 18.33 -5.50 32.67
CA ARG A 233 19.49 -4.65 32.36
C ARG A 233 20.43 -4.51 33.55
N ASN A 234 21.74 -4.42 33.30
CA ASN A 234 22.80 -4.21 34.30
C ASN A 234 22.78 -5.20 35.49
N LYS A 235 22.46 -6.48 35.24
CA LYS A 235 22.56 -7.54 36.26
C LYS A 235 23.56 -8.60 35.80
N ASP A 236 24.67 -8.72 36.52
CA ASP A 236 25.65 -9.83 36.44
C ASP A 236 25.05 -11.23 36.75
N ALA A 237 23.73 -11.33 36.96
CA ALA A 237 22.97 -12.53 37.28
C ALA A 237 22.07 -13.01 36.13
N GLY A 238 22.38 -12.64 34.88
CA GLY A 238 21.58 -13.02 33.70
C GLY A 238 21.74 -14.49 33.26
N SER A 239 22.76 -15.22 33.74
CA SER A 239 23.10 -16.57 33.28
C SER A 239 22.08 -17.63 33.71
N GLU A 240 21.71 -17.66 34.99
CA GLU A 240 20.73 -18.62 35.51
C GLU A 240 19.34 -18.37 34.95
N PHE A 241 18.96 -17.09 34.81
CA PHE A 241 17.68 -16.71 34.20
C PHE A 241 17.62 -17.08 32.71
N MET A 242 18.66 -16.78 31.92
CA MET A 242 18.71 -17.20 30.51
C MET A 242 18.73 -18.73 30.37
N ALA A 243 19.46 -19.44 31.24
CA ALA A 243 19.53 -20.89 31.21
C ALA A 243 18.17 -21.53 31.53
N ALA A 244 17.44 -21.00 32.52
CA ALA A 244 16.08 -21.45 32.84
C ALA A 244 15.11 -21.21 31.67
N VAL A 245 15.13 -20.02 31.07
CA VAL A 245 14.28 -19.69 29.92
C VAL A 245 14.63 -20.56 28.71
N ALA A 246 15.91 -20.79 28.43
CA ALA A 246 16.34 -21.65 27.33
C ALA A 246 15.93 -23.11 27.56
N ALA A 247 16.01 -23.61 28.79
CA ALA A 247 15.58 -24.96 29.15
C ALA A 247 14.07 -25.15 28.98
N ASP A 248 13.25 -24.20 29.42
CA ASP A 248 11.79 -24.29 29.30
C ASP A 248 11.31 -24.13 27.85
N LEU A 249 11.99 -23.30 27.05
CA LEU A 249 11.73 -23.22 25.62
C LEU A 249 12.12 -24.52 24.91
N ALA A 250 13.26 -25.13 25.25
CA ALA A 250 13.66 -26.43 24.71
C ALA A 250 12.69 -27.55 25.13
N ALA A 251 12.13 -27.49 26.34
CA ALA A 251 11.10 -28.43 26.82
C ALA A 251 9.77 -28.30 26.04
N ALA A 252 9.51 -27.15 25.43
CA ALA A 252 8.39 -26.92 24.52
C ALA A 252 8.69 -27.32 23.07
N ASP A 253 9.76 -28.10 22.82
CA ASP A 253 10.23 -28.54 21.49
C ASP A 253 10.66 -27.38 20.57
N LEU A 254 11.08 -26.26 21.17
CA LEU A 254 11.58 -25.09 20.44
C LEU A 254 13.11 -25.11 20.40
N LYS A 255 13.68 -25.03 19.19
CA LYS A 255 15.13 -24.92 19.01
C LYS A 255 15.58 -23.51 19.40
N VAL A 256 16.42 -23.38 20.42
CA VAL A 256 16.88 -22.08 20.95
C VAL A 256 18.40 -21.94 20.80
N THR A 257 18.84 -20.81 20.27
CA THR A 257 20.25 -20.42 20.23
C THR A 257 20.47 -19.29 21.21
N THR A 258 21.33 -19.50 22.21
CA THR A 258 21.71 -18.45 23.17
C THR A 258 22.93 -17.67 22.69
N VAL A 259 22.81 -16.34 22.57
CA VAL A 259 23.90 -15.46 22.14
C VAL A 259 24.28 -14.51 23.26
N ARG A 260 25.56 -14.54 23.68
CA ARG A 260 26.13 -13.66 24.70
C ARG A 260 27.22 -12.78 24.08
N PRO A 261 27.34 -11.50 24.44
CA PRO A 261 28.51 -10.70 24.10
C PRO A 261 29.76 -11.29 24.78
N GLU A 262 30.86 -11.32 24.05
CA GLU A 262 32.15 -11.79 24.54
C GLU A 262 32.60 -10.96 25.76
N PRO A 263 33.07 -11.58 26.87
CA PRO A 263 33.54 -10.82 28.01
C PRO A 263 34.70 -9.92 27.57
N ALA A 264 34.61 -8.63 27.86
CA ALA A 264 35.70 -7.69 27.60
C ALA A 264 37.01 -8.22 28.23
N PRO A 265 38.15 -8.16 27.54
CA PRO A 265 39.41 -8.65 28.09
C PRO A 265 39.76 -7.84 29.34
N ALA A 266 39.99 -8.56 30.45
CA ALA A 266 40.41 -7.97 31.72
C ALA A 266 41.72 -7.19 31.53
N ALA A 267 41.74 -5.94 31.99
CA ALA A 267 42.94 -5.11 32.11
C ALA A 267 43.74 -5.46 33.37
#